data_AF-A0A1S9I944-F1
#
_entry.id   AF-A0A1S9I944-F1
#
_cell.length_a   1.000
_cell.length_b   1.000
_cell.length_c   1.000
_cell.angle_alpha   90.00
_cell.angle_beta   90.00
_cell.angle_gamma   90.00
#
_symmetry.space_group_name_H-M   'P 1'
#
loop_
_entity.id
_entity.type
_entity.pdbx_description
1 polymer ?
#
loop_
_entity_poly.entity_id
_entity_poly.type
_entity_poly.pdbx_seq_one_letter_code
_entity_poly.pdbx_strand_id
1 'polypeptide(L)'
;MKNVKEILNVTKEGFTIKSTDLVDIINKFRKEEGRKVELQHKSFMAKIRKELEILEKLGLKGEQNILPTYYLDKQGKERECFELNRDGMLQMLNSESTYCRYKTIEYINKLEDIINKTTKNYSLRMDNLTRLFLRVYPQEYESIAKEIIEYHINLPKKLRLDKRHRKMDKTEYKQFVRDKLVQALEEIQKDINNKDIVSIRLYAKDLIIKLKNGLLETNNRSKGQLLGNKEREIEEFENELQYLDPPIEDYTCVHIHPFSYNYMTEIGEDWTTGEPKIVNREAYKKWQRDFPRHELDKEGLELDYNKKTYLWLKYDCLPKFDAGDNFIKAFKDELARAYNVDDKNIMLMRSDVNEFVNSYSDGKIYYIIRQAREDC
;
A
#
# COMPACT_ATOMS: atom_id res chain seq x y z
N MET A 1 11.92 -40.45 20.67
CA MET A 1 11.06 -39.74 19.69
C MET A 1 11.92 -39.35 18.51
N LYS A 2 11.43 -39.55 17.29
CA LYS A 2 12.10 -39.09 16.07
C LYS A 2 12.34 -37.57 16.16
N ASN A 3 13.43 -37.09 15.56
CA ASN A 3 13.73 -35.67 15.51
C ASN A 3 12.65 -34.93 14.68
N VAL A 4 12.36 -33.66 14.98
CA VAL A 4 11.38 -32.85 14.22
C VAL A 4 11.69 -32.85 12.72
N LYS A 5 12.98 -32.85 12.35
CA LYS A 5 13.46 -32.95 10.96
C LYS A 5 13.25 -34.32 10.29
N GLU A 6 13.01 -35.36 11.07
CA GLU A 6 12.74 -36.72 10.57
C GLU A 6 11.23 -36.99 10.40
N ILE A 7 10.40 -36.20 11.08
CA ILE A 7 8.94 -36.33 11.08
C ILE A 7 8.32 -35.48 9.96
N LEU A 8 8.91 -34.32 9.66
CA LEU A 8 8.32 -33.33 8.78
C LEU A 8 9.15 -33.13 7.52
N ASN A 9 8.46 -33.11 6.39
CA ASN A 9 9.00 -32.68 5.11
C ASN A 9 8.69 -31.19 4.93
N VAL A 10 9.70 -30.39 4.60
CA VAL A 10 9.52 -28.94 4.36
C VAL A 10 9.45 -28.69 2.86
N THR A 11 8.34 -28.17 2.38
CA THR A 11 8.07 -27.84 0.97
C THR A 11 8.08 -26.33 0.74
N LYS A 12 7.83 -25.87 -0.50
CA LYS A 12 7.69 -24.43 -0.81
C LYS A 12 6.41 -23.82 -0.23
N GLU A 13 5.37 -24.64 -0.04
CA GLU A 13 4.03 -24.22 0.38
C GLU A 13 3.80 -24.39 1.90
N GLY A 14 4.78 -24.94 2.63
CA GLY A 14 4.69 -25.15 4.08
C GLY A 14 5.43 -26.40 4.53
N PHE A 15 4.85 -27.12 5.48
CA PHE A 15 5.35 -28.42 5.91
C PHE A 15 4.29 -29.51 5.72
N THR A 16 4.78 -30.71 5.45
CA THR A 16 3.98 -31.91 5.26
C THR A 16 4.45 -32.99 6.23
N ILE A 17 3.54 -33.90 6.56
CA ILE A 17 3.82 -35.08 7.37
C ILE A 17 3.37 -36.33 6.63
N LYS A 18 4.13 -37.42 6.75
CA LYS A 18 3.65 -38.72 6.27
C LYS A 18 2.56 -39.25 7.20
N SER A 19 1.54 -39.86 6.62
CA SER A 19 0.44 -40.52 7.33
C SER A 19 0.90 -41.53 8.39
N THR A 20 2.07 -42.15 8.22
CA THR A 20 2.70 -43.02 9.22
C THR A 20 3.06 -42.26 10.49
N ASP A 21 3.72 -41.11 10.36
CA ASP A 21 4.18 -40.32 11.50
C ASP A 21 3.02 -39.57 12.16
N LEU A 22 2.00 -39.16 11.40
CA LEU A 22 0.79 -38.58 11.95
C LEU A 22 0.03 -39.59 12.83
N VAL A 23 -0.05 -40.86 12.43
CA VAL A 23 -0.65 -41.93 13.24
C VAL A 23 0.11 -42.15 14.54
N ASP A 24 1.45 -42.09 14.52
CA ASP A 24 2.27 -42.19 15.73
C ASP A 24 1.95 -41.05 16.72
N ILE A 25 1.78 -39.82 16.21
CA ILE A 25 1.39 -38.66 17.04
C ILE A 25 -0.02 -38.84 17.62
N ILE A 26 -0.99 -39.27 16.81
CA ILE A 26 -2.36 -39.51 17.26
C ILE A 26 -2.38 -40.59 18.37
N ASN A 27 -1.67 -41.69 18.16
CA ASN A 27 -1.62 -42.80 19.12
C ASN A 27 -0.98 -42.41 20.44
N LYS A 28 0.03 -41.53 20.41
CA LYS A 28 0.59 -40.95 21.63
C LYS A 28 -0.50 -40.30 22.48
N PHE A 29 -1.34 -39.44 21.87
CA PHE A 29 -2.39 -38.73 22.60
C PHE A 29 -3.60 -39.61 22.94
N ARG A 30 -3.91 -40.64 22.15
CA ARG A 30 -4.90 -41.66 22.51
C ARG A 30 -4.50 -42.42 23.77
N LYS A 31 -3.21 -42.76 23.88
CA LYS A 31 -2.66 -43.42 25.07
C LYS A 31 -2.69 -42.50 26.30
N GLU A 32 -2.37 -41.22 26.12
CA GLU A 32 -2.49 -40.20 27.19
C GLU A 32 -3.96 -40.01 27.64
N GLU A 33 -4.93 -40.12 26.74
CA GLU A 33 -6.38 -40.12 27.06
C GLU A 33 -6.84 -41.40 27.79
N GLY A 34 -5.99 -42.44 27.86
CA GLY A 34 -6.34 -43.73 28.45
C GLY A 34 -7.02 -44.71 27.50
N ARG A 35 -7.02 -44.47 26.19
CA ARG A 35 -7.53 -45.46 25.21
C ARG A 35 -6.56 -46.63 25.11
N LYS A 36 -7.11 -47.85 25.18
CA LYS A 36 -6.36 -49.11 25.06
C LYS A 36 -6.10 -49.53 23.60
N VAL A 37 -6.86 -49.00 22.65
CA VAL A 37 -6.80 -49.41 21.23
C VAL A 37 -6.06 -48.36 20.41
N GLU A 38 -4.92 -48.76 19.85
CA GLU A 38 -4.13 -47.95 18.93
C GLU A 38 -4.77 -47.92 17.53
N LEU A 39 -4.72 -46.75 16.90
CA LEU A 39 -5.04 -46.56 15.49
C LEU A 39 -3.96 -47.22 14.63
N GLN A 40 -4.33 -48.26 13.89
CA GLN A 40 -3.43 -48.88 12.94
C GLN A 40 -3.28 -48.01 11.69
N HIS A 41 -2.08 -47.91 11.12
CA HIS A 41 -1.84 -47.13 9.89
C HIS A 41 -2.74 -47.58 8.73
N LYS A 42 -2.97 -48.89 8.56
CA LYS A 42 -3.95 -49.43 7.59
C LYS A 42 -5.36 -48.85 7.79
N SER A 43 -5.80 -48.70 9.04
CA SER A 43 -7.13 -48.13 9.34
C SER A 43 -7.17 -46.64 9.05
N PHE A 44 -6.08 -45.92 9.32
CA PHE A 44 -5.96 -44.51 8.98
C PHE A 44 -5.94 -44.27 7.47
N MET A 45 -5.22 -45.10 6.71
CA MET A 45 -5.23 -45.08 5.24
C MET A 45 -6.63 -45.29 4.67
N ALA A 46 -7.42 -46.19 5.26
CA ALA A 46 -8.81 -46.39 4.86
C ALA A 46 -9.68 -45.15 5.14
N LYS A 47 -9.45 -44.45 6.27
CA LYS A 47 -10.10 -43.17 6.54
C LYS A 47 -9.75 -42.11 5.48
N ILE A 48 -8.46 -41.98 5.13
CA ILE A 48 -8.02 -41.02 4.11
C ILE A 48 -8.67 -41.30 2.75
N ARG A 49 -8.65 -42.57 2.30
CA ARG A 49 -9.25 -42.94 1.01
C ARG A 49 -10.75 -42.63 0.97
N LYS A 50 -11.47 -42.91 2.07
CA LYS A 50 -12.89 -42.56 2.20
C LYS A 50 -13.14 -41.05 2.15
N GLU A 51 -12.29 -40.27 2.81
CA GLU A 51 -12.38 -38.81 2.78
C GLU A 51 -12.20 -38.27 1.36
N LEU A 52 -11.17 -38.73 0.64
CA LEU A 52 -10.92 -38.36 -0.75
C LEU A 52 -12.08 -38.73 -1.68
N GLU A 53 -12.65 -39.92 -1.52
CA GLU A 53 -13.83 -40.38 -2.28
C GLU A 53 -15.06 -39.49 -2.03
N ILE A 54 -15.27 -39.03 -0.78
CA ILE A 54 -16.37 -38.13 -0.44
C ILE A 54 -16.16 -36.74 -1.07
N LEU A 55 -14.93 -36.21 -0.99
CA LEU A 55 -14.58 -34.92 -1.59
C LEU A 55 -14.82 -34.95 -3.11
N GLU A 56 -14.40 -36.01 -3.79
CA GLU A 56 -14.64 -36.21 -5.22
C GLU A 56 -16.13 -36.23 -5.56
N LYS A 57 -16.94 -36.98 -4.79
CA LYS A 57 -18.41 -37.03 -4.98
C LYS A 57 -19.09 -35.66 -4.78
N LEU A 58 -18.53 -34.81 -3.94
CA LEU A 58 -19.03 -33.45 -3.68
C LEU A 58 -18.50 -32.42 -4.69
N GLY A 59 -17.66 -32.81 -5.64
CA GLY A 59 -17.02 -31.88 -6.59
C GLY A 59 -15.95 -30.99 -5.95
N LEU A 60 -15.52 -31.30 -4.73
CA LEU A 60 -14.48 -30.58 -4.00
C LEU A 60 -13.14 -31.27 -4.29
N LYS A 61 -12.25 -30.63 -5.07
CA LYS A 61 -10.92 -31.19 -5.33
C LYS A 61 -10.02 -31.01 -4.09
N GLY A 62 -10.04 -31.99 -3.19
CA GLY A 62 -9.13 -32.07 -2.04
C GLY A 62 -7.67 -32.45 -2.38
N GLU A 63 -7.35 -32.58 -3.68
CA GLU A 63 -6.11 -33.18 -4.19
C GLU A 63 -4.82 -32.42 -3.82
N GLN A 64 -4.90 -31.18 -3.33
CA GLN A 64 -3.70 -30.42 -2.92
C GLN A 64 -3.31 -30.61 -1.44
N ASN A 65 -4.23 -31.09 -0.59
CA ASN A 65 -3.97 -31.20 0.85
C ASN A 65 -3.42 -32.56 1.29
N ILE A 66 -3.72 -33.60 0.52
CA ILE A 66 -3.36 -34.99 0.79
C ILE A 66 -2.88 -35.63 -0.51
N LEU A 67 -1.60 -35.97 -0.59
CA LEU A 67 -0.97 -36.53 -1.80
C LEU A 67 -0.49 -37.97 -1.57
N PRO A 68 -0.70 -38.88 -2.54
CA PRO A 68 -0.16 -40.24 -2.45
C PRO A 68 1.37 -40.24 -2.54
N THR A 69 2.03 -41.05 -1.73
CA THR A 69 3.49 -41.19 -1.68
C THR A 69 3.89 -42.58 -1.15
N TYR A 70 5.18 -42.80 -0.91
CA TYR A 70 5.73 -44.07 -0.42
C TYR A 70 6.64 -43.87 0.79
N TYR A 71 6.80 -44.92 1.59
CA TYR A 71 7.82 -45.00 2.64
C TYR A 71 8.49 -46.38 2.63
N LEU A 72 9.73 -46.45 3.12
CA LEU A 72 10.45 -47.71 3.30
C LEU A 72 10.08 -48.31 4.64
N ASP A 73 9.62 -49.56 4.64
CA ASP A 73 9.38 -50.31 5.88
C ASP A 73 10.70 -50.78 6.53
N LYS A 74 10.60 -51.42 7.70
CA LYS A 74 11.77 -51.94 8.44
C LYS A 74 12.57 -52.98 7.67
N GLN A 75 12.02 -53.54 6.60
CA GLN A 75 12.65 -54.53 5.73
C GLN A 75 13.18 -53.90 4.44
N GLY A 76 13.12 -52.56 4.31
CA GLY A 76 13.56 -51.82 3.14
C GLY A 76 12.59 -51.90 1.95
N LYS A 77 11.36 -52.37 2.15
CA LYS A 77 10.36 -52.47 1.08
C LYS A 77 9.49 -51.21 1.03
N GLU A 78 9.25 -50.70 -0.17
CA GLU A 78 8.34 -49.57 -0.38
C GLU A 78 6.89 -49.95 -0.07
N ARG A 79 6.22 -49.09 0.69
CA ARG A 79 4.81 -49.19 1.08
C ARG A 79 4.12 -47.87 0.79
N GLU A 80 2.90 -47.97 0.25
CA GLU A 80 2.05 -46.81 -0.01
C GLU A 80 1.68 -46.08 1.29
N CYS A 81 1.71 -44.75 1.24
CA CYS A 81 1.20 -43.89 2.29
C CYS A 81 0.72 -42.55 1.68
N PHE A 82 0.19 -41.65 2.50
CA PHE A 82 -0.10 -40.28 2.08
C PHE A 82 0.83 -39.29 2.76
N GLU A 83 1.08 -38.18 2.09
CA GLU A 83 1.70 -36.97 2.61
C GLU A 83 0.64 -35.90 2.77
N LEU A 84 0.52 -35.35 3.98
CA LEU A 84 -0.54 -34.43 4.37
C LEU A 84 0.06 -33.07 4.72
N ASN A 85 -0.47 -31.99 4.14
CA ASN A 85 -0.19 -30.64 4.58
C ASN A 85 -1.00 -30.30 5.86
N ARG A 86 -0.84 -29.07 6.37
CA ARG A 86 -1.50 -28.62 7.60
C ARG A 86 -3.02 -28.83 7.58
N ASP A 87 -3.67 -28.47 6.49
CA ASP A 87 -5.12 -28.57 6.38
C ASP A 87 -5.58 -30.02 6.22
N GLY A 88 -4.84 -30.83 5.48
CA GLY A 88 -5.06 -32.27 5.39
C GLY A 88 -4.94 -32.97 6.74
N MET A 89 -3.97 -32.56 7.57
CA MET A 89 -3.87 -33.05 8.96
C MET A 89 -5.13 -32.71 9.77
N LEU A 90 -5.54 -31.44 9.76
CA LEU A 90 -6.72 -30.97 10.51
C LEU A 90 -7.99 -31.69 10.08
N GLN A 91 -8.18 -31.88 8.79
CA GLN A 91 -9.31 -32.61 8.21
C GLN A 91 -9.40 -34.03 8.77
N MET A 92 -8.28 -34.76 8.80
CA MET A 92 -8.27 -36.13 9.31
C MET A 92 -8.49 -36.24 10.83
N LEU A 93 -8.09 -35.22 11.59
CA LEU A 93 -8.26 -35.16 13.06
C LEU A 93 -9.71 -34.95 13.50
N ASN A 94 -10.61 -34.55 12.60
CA ASN A 94 -12.06 -34.48 12.90
C ASN A 94 -12.64 -35.84 13.32
N SER A 95 -12.01 -36.94 12.87
CA SER A 95 -12.42 -38.31 13.22
C SER A 95 -11.89 -38.80 14.58
N GLU A 96 -11.15 -37.98 15.31
CA GLU A 96 -10.57 -38.29 16.62
C GLU A 96 -11.35 -37.63 17.77
N SER A 97 -11.12 -38.07 19.01
CA SER A 97 -11.76 -37.46 20.19
C SER A 97 -11.35 -36.01 20.38
N THR A 98 -12.16 -35.24 21.11
CA THR A 98 -11.89 -33.84 21.42
C THR A 98 -10.51 -33.65 22.06
N TYR A 99 -10.13 -34.51 23.02
CA TYR A 99 -8.82 -34.45 23.67
C TYR A 99 -7.68 -34.74 22.70
N CYS A 100 -7.74 -35.86 21.96
CA CYS A 100 -6.70 -36.22 21.01
C CYS A 100 -6.55 -35.16 19.90
N ARG A 101 -7.67 -34.64 19.39
CA ARG A 101 -7.68 -33.56 18.39
C ARG A 101 -7.00 -32.31 18.93
N TYR A 102 -7.41 -31.84 20.11
CA TYR A 102 -6.82 -30.65 20.74
C TYR A 102 -5.30 -30.80 20.93
N LYS A 103 -4.86 -31.92 21.52
CA LYS A 103 -3.43 -32.15 21.79
C LYS A 103 -2.60 -32.36 20.52
N THR A 104 -3.17 -32.99 19.51
CA THR A 104 -2.49 -33.16 18.22
C THR A 104 -2.33 -31.82 17.50
N ILE A 105 -3.35 -30.96 17.52
CA ILE A 105 -3.26 -29.60 16.98
C ILE A 105 -2.21 -28.77 17.73
N GLU A 106 -2.21 -28.83 19.07
CA GLU A 106 -1.20 -28.16 19.91
C GLU A 106 0.23 -28.59 19.52
N TYR A 107 0.43 -29.88 19.25
CA TYR A 107 1.71 -30.42 18.82
C TYR A 107 2.09 -29.98 17.39
N ILE A 108 1.14 -29.99 16.45
CA ILE A 108 1.34 -29.49 15.08
C ILE A 108 1.75 -28.01 15.10
N ASN A 109 1.09 -27.18 15.91
CA ASN A 109 1.45 -25.76 16.06
C ASN A 109 2.87 -25.58 16.64
N LYS A 110 3.26 -26.40 17.63
CA LYS A 110 4.63 -26.38 18.17
C LYS A 110 5.67 -26.75 17.12
N LEU A 111 5.35 -27.73 16.27
CA LEU A 111 6.21 -28.14 15.17
C LEU A 111 6.36 -27.03 14.11
N GLU A 112 5.25 -26.38 13.76
CA GLU A 112 5.21 -25.22 12.86
C GLU A 112 6.05 -24.06 13.41
N ASP A 113 5.93 -23.74 14.70
CA ASP A 113 6.75 -22.73 15.38
C ASP A 113 8.24 -23.07 15.36
N ILE A 114 8.59 -24.33 15.61
CA ILE A 114 9.99 -24.79 15.56
C ILE A 114 10.51 -24.65 14.14
N ILE A 115 9.74 -25.03 13.12
CA ILE A 115 10.08 -24.84 11.72
C ILE A 115 10.25 -23.35 11.42
N ASN A 116 9.30 -22.50 11.76
CA ASN A 116 9.37 -21.07 11.48
C ASN A 116 10.60 -20.42 12.15
N LYS A 117 10.88 -20.74 13.42
CA LYS A 117 12.10 -20.31 14.12
C LYS A 117 13.38 -20.87 13.49
N THR A 118 13.33 -22.09 12.99
CA THR A 118 14.49 -22.77 12.38
C THR A 118 14.75 -22.26 10.97
N THR A 119 13.72 -22.11 10.15
CA THR A 119 13.73 -21.51 8.81
C THR A 119 14.16 -20.06 8.89
N LYS A 120 13.67 -19.28 9.86
CA LYS A 120 14.17 -17.91 10.14
C LYS A 120 15.65 -17.92 10.54
N ASN A 121 16.11 -18.93 11.30
CA ASN A 121 17.54 -19.08 11.62
C ASN A 121 18.42 -19.59 10.46
N TYR A 122 17.90 -20.37 9.51
CA TYR A 122 18.62 -20.87 8.33
C TYR A 122 18.60 -19.88 7.16
N SER A 123 17.51 -19.12 7.00
CA SER A 123 17.41 -17.99 6.05
C SER A 123 18.42 -16.89 6.40
N LEU A 124 18.68 -16.69 7.70
CA LEU A 124 19.68 -15.78 8.23
C LEU A 124 21.10 -16.39 8.27
N ARG A 125 21.37 -17.54 7.65
CA ARG A 125 22.76 -18.02 7.46
C ARG A 125 23.27 -17.58 6.09
N MET A 126 24.45 -16.97 6.08
CA MET A 126 25.10 -16.39 4.89
C MET A 126 25.32 -17.34 3.72
N ASP A 127 25.33 -18.64 3.97
CA ASP A 127 25.58 -19.71 3.00
C ASP A 127 24.32 -20.11 2.19
N ASN A 128 23.13 -19.61 2.54
CA ASN A 128 21.86 -20.01 1.92
C ASN A 128 21.02 -18.84 1.37
N LEU A 129 21.61 -17.64 1.24
CA LEU A 129 20.91 -16.43 0.84
C LEU A 129 20.27 -16.53 -0.57
N THR A 130 20.98 -17.11 -1.53
CA THR A 130 20.45 -17.32 -2.90
C THR A 130 19.17 -18.15 -2.89
N ARG A 131 19.18 -19.24 -2.11
CA ARG A 131 18.01 -20.12 -1.94
C ARG A 131 16.86 -19.44 -1.18
N LEU A 132 17.18 -18.55 -0.25
CA LEU A 132 16.16 -17.77 0.47
C LEU A 132 15.41 -16.85 -0.48
N PHE A 133 16.12 -16.03 -1.26
CA PHE A 133 15.50 -15.12 -2.22
C PHE A 133 14.66 -15.87 -3.26
N LEU A 134 15.12 -17.02 -3.75
CA LEU A 134 14.34 -17.85 -4.69
C LEU A 134 13.07 -18.50 -4.09
N ARG A 135 12.86 -18.42 -2.78
CA ARG A 135 11.68 -19.00 -2.08
C ARG A 135 10.62 -17.97 -1.73
N VAL A 136 10.96 -16.70 -1.79
CA VAL A 136 10.10 -15.58 -1.36
C VAL A 136 9.67 -14.80 -2.58
N TYR A 137 8.60 -14.04 -2.46
CA TYR A 137 8.14 -13.24 -3.59
C TYR A 137 9.12 -12.08 -3.86
N PRO A 138 9.37 -11.69 -5.13
CA PRO A 138 10.36 -10.66 -5.47
C PRO A 138 10.14 -9.31 -4.80
N GLN A 139 8.87 -8.94 -4.61
CA GLN A 139 8.49 -7.72 -3.88
C GLN A 139 8.93 -7.71 -2.41
N GLU A 140 9.23 -8.87 -1.82
CA GLU A 140 9.65 -9.01 -0.43
C GLU A 140 11.17 -8.97 -0.26
N TYR A 141 11.94 -9.00 -1.36
CA TYR A 141 13.41 -9.09 -1.30
C TYR A 141 14.03 -7.94 -0.49
N GLU A 142 13.47 -6.73 -0.60
CA GLU A 142 13.95 -5.57 0.14
C GLU A 142 13.73 -5.70 1.65
N SER A 143 12.52 -6.10 2.06
CA SER A 143 12.20 -6.32 3.48
C SER A 143 13.11 -7.39 4.08
N ILE A 144 13.30 -8.49 3.35
CA ILE A 144 14.13 -9.61 3.78
C ILE A 144 15.60 -9.19 3.89
N ALA A 145 16.12 -8.43 2.94
CA ALA A 145 17.48 -7.89 3.03
C ALA A 145 17.66 -6.97 4.24
N LYS A 146 16.67 -6.13 4.58
CA LYS A 146 16.69 -5.29 5.79
C LYS A 146 16.73 -6.14 7.06
N GLU A 147 15.87 -7.15 7.16
CA GLU A 147 15.83 -8.06 8.31
C GLU A 147 17.16 -8.81 8.51
N ILE A 148 17.77 -9.29 7.42
CA ILE A 148 19.07 -9.98 7.45
C ILE A 148 20.17 -9.04 7.95
N ILE A 149 20.21 -7.81 7.43
CA ILE A 149 21.17 -6.79 7.83
C ILE A 149 21.00 -6.47 9.32
N GLU A 150 19.78 -6.19 9.77
CA GLU A 150 19.49 -5.83 11.16
C GLU A 150 19.84 -6.95 12.14
N TYR A 151 19.45 -8.19 11.82
CA TYR A 151 19.79 -9.36 12.61
C TYR A 151 21.30 -9.53 12.77
N HIS A 152 22.06 -9.47 11.67
CA HIS A 152 23.50 -9.67 11.71
C HIS A 152 24.25 -8.52 12.38
N ILE A 153 23.81 -7.28 12.20
CA ILE A 153 24.40 -6.12 12.90
C ILE A 153 24.28 -6.30 14.42
N ASN A 154 23.16 -6.82 14.90
CA ASN A 154 22.87 -7.01 16.32
C ASN A 154 23.35 -8.38 16.86
N LEU A 155 23.89 -9.25 16.00
CA LEU A 155 24.38 -10.57 16.39
C LEU A 155 25.65 -10.44 17.26
N PRO A 156 25.64 -10.96 18.51
CA PRO A 156 26.81 -10.96 19.37
C PRO A 156 28.03 -11.60 18.69
N LYS A 157 29.21 -10.98 18.83
CA LYS A 157 30.47 -11.46 18.20
C LYS A 157 30.74 -12.95 18.43
N LYS A 158 30.44 -13.46 19.64
CA LYS A 158 30.60 -14.88 20.01
C LYS A 158 29.73 -15.86 19.20
N LEU A 159 28.59 -15.40 18.68
CA LEU A 159 27.65 -16.19 17.88
C LEU A 159 27.96 -16.12 16.37
N ARG A 160 28.93 -15.31 15.95
CA ARG A 160 29.37 -15.28 14.55
C ARG A 160 30.14 -16.57 14.24
N LEU A 161 29.73 -17.25 13.16
CA LEU A 161 30.22 -18.58 12.78
C LEU A 161 31.72 -18.57 12.44
N ASP A 162 32.19 -17.63 11.62
CA ASP A 162 33.60 -17.51 11.26
C ASP A 162 34.38 -16.72 12.32
N LYS A 163 35.57 -17.24 12.71
CA LYS A 163 36.48 -16.57 13.64
C LYS A 163 36.93 -15.19 13.14
N ARG A 164 37.04 -14.99 11.83
CA ARG A 164 37.37 -13.70 11.20
C ARG A 164 36.30 -12.65 11.46
N HIS A 165 35.03 -13.03 11.40
CA HIS A 165 33.90 -12.12 11.66
C HIS A 165 33.86 -11.64 13.11
N ARG A 166 34.44 -12.40 14.05
CA ARG A 166 34.52 -12.01 15.46
C ARG A 166 35.50 -10.85 15.67
N LYS A 167 36.52 -10.75 14.82
CA LYS A 167 37.52 -9.68 14.86
C LYS A 167 37.02 -8.39 14.22
N MET A 168 36.14 -8.49 13.22
CA MET A 168 35.54 -7.33 12.55
C MET A 168 34.80 -6.41 13.53
N ASP A 169 34.92 -5.11 13.30
CA ASP A 169 34.07 -4.12 13.95
C ASP A 169 32.62 -4.17 13.41
N LYS A 170 31.75 -3.28 13.91
CA LYS A 170 30.33 -3.28 13.54
C LYS A 170 30.13 -2.84 12.08
N THR A 171 30.94 -1.91 11.59
CA THR A 171 30.87 -1.35 10.24
C THR A 171 31.43 -2.34 9.22
N GLU A 172 32.59 -2.90 9.50
CA GLU A 172 33.23 -3.95 8.67
C GLU A 172 32.32 -5.16 8.53
N TYR A 173 31.71 -5.62 9.64
CA TYR A 173 30.80 -6.76 9.60
C TYR A 173 29.50 -6.44 8.85
N LYS A 174 28.97 -5.22 8.99
CA LYS A 174 27.81 -4.74 8.22
C LYS A 174 28.11 -4.73 6.72
N GLN A 175 29.30 -4.28 6.32
CA GLN A 175 29.70 -4.28 4.92
C GLN A 175 29.84 -5.71 4.38
N PHE A 176 30.47 -6.61 5.13
CA PHE A 176 30.55 -8.03 4.77
C PHE A 176 29.16 -8.67 4.54
N VAL A 177 28.19 -8.35 5.41
CA VAL A 177 26.79 -8.82 5.26
C VAL A 177 26.17 -8.32 3.96
N ARG A 178 26.35 -7.04 3.64
CA ARG A 178 25.87 -6.44 2.38
C ARG A 178 26.50 -7.13 1.17
N ASP A 179 27.81 -7.34 1.19
CA ASP A 179 28.53 -7.97 0.08
C ASP A 179 28.04 -9.41 -0.17
N LYS A 180 27.69 -10.14 0.90
CA LYS A 180 27.10 -11.48 0.79
C LYS A 180 25.70 -11.48 0.20
N LEU A 181 24.87 -10.49 0.56
CA LEU A 181 23.55 -10.30 -0.05
C LEU A 181 23.66 -9.96 -1.54
N VAL A 182 24.60 -9.06 -1.89
CA VAL A 182 24.89 -8.70 -3.29
C VAL A 182 25.33 -9.93 -4.08
N GLN A 183 26.27 -10.74 -3.56
CA GLN A 183 26.73 -11.97 -4.22
C GLN A 183 25.56 -12.92 -4.51
N ALA A 184 24.68 -13.14 -3.54
CA ALA A 184 23.52 -14.00 -3.70
C ALA A 184 22.54 -13.49 -4.78
N LEU A 185 22.28 -12.18 -4.82
CA LEU A 185 21.41 -11.56 -5.83
C LEU A 185 22.06 -11.56 -7.23
N GLU A 186 23.38 -11.40 -7.31
CA GLU A 186 24.14 -11.51 -8.56
C GLU A 186 24.11 -12.93 -9.11
N GLU A 187 24.12 -13.96 -8.26
CA GLU A 187 23.90 -15.36 -8.67
C GLU A 187 22.51 -15.55 -9.28
N ILE A 188 21.46 -15.00 -8.67
CA ILE A 188 20.09 -15.02 -9.20
C ILE A 188 20.00 -14.31 -10.56
N GLN A 189 20.74 -13.22 -10.72
CA GLN A 189 20.77 -12.47 -11.98
C GLN A 189 21.45 -13.25 -13.11
N LYS A 190 22.46 -14.07 -12.78
CA LYS A 190 23.28 -14.84 -13.74
C LYS A 190 22.65 -16.16 -14.17
N ASP A 191 21.63 -16.66 -13.46
CA ASP A 191 20.96 -17.90 -13.84
C ASP A 191 20.07 -17.68 -15.09
N ILE A 192 20.59 -18.08 -16.25
CA ILE A 192 20.00 -17.86 -17.59
C ILE A 192 18.91 -18.90 -17.93
N ASN A 193 18.85 -20.02 -17.21
CA ASN A 193 18.03 -21.18 -17.62
C ASN A 193 16.59 -21.14 -17.12
N ASN A 194 16.22 -20.18 -16.27
CA ASN A 194 14.84 -20.01 -15.84
C ASN A 194 14.16 -18.96 -16.73
N LYS A 195 13.44 -19.42 -17.77
CA LYS A 195 12.66 -18.56 -18.68
C LYS A 195 11.56 -17.78 -17.96
N ASP A 196 11.19 -18.21 -16.76
CA ASP A 196 10.18 -17.55 -15.96
C ASP A 196 10.77 -16.45 -15.05
N ILE A 197 10.31 -15.25 -15.39
CA ILE A 197 10.21 -14.03 -14.59
C ILE A 197 11.39 -13.06 -14.72
N VAL A 198 11.35 -12.29 -15.83
CA VAL A 198 12.06 -11.00 -16.01
C VAL A 198 11.96 -10.11 -14.76
N SER A 199 10.81 -10.12 -14.07
CA SER A 199 10.56 -9.36 -12.85
C SER A 199 11.54 -9.72 -11.72
N ILE A 200 11.89 -11.00 -11.50
CA ILE A 200 12.85 -11.42 -10.47
C ILE A 200 14.21 -10.77 -10.72
N ARG A 201 14.65 -10.75 -11.98
CA ARG A 201 15.93 -10.14 -12.38
C ARG A 201 15.91 -8.62 -12.22
N LEU A 202 14.79 -7.97 -12.51
CA LEU A 202 14.61 -6.52 -12.31
C LEU A 202 14.65 -6.16 -10.83
N TYR A 203 13.91 -6.88 -9.97
CA TYR A 203 13.92 -6.65 -8.52
C TYR A 203 15.29 -6.94 -7.90
N ALA A 204 15.96 -8.03 -8.30
CA ALA A 204 17.32 -8.32 -7.85
C ALA A 204 18.30 -7.22 -8.27
N LYS A 205 18.21 -6.73 -9.52
CA LYS A 205 19.04 -5.63 -10.03
C LYS A 205 18.82 -4.33 -9.25
N ASP A 206 17.56 -3.94 -9.02
CA ASP A 206 17.21 -2.77 -8.21
C ASP A 206 17.77 -2.89 -6.79
N LEU A 207 17.59 -4.06 -6.16
CA LEU A 207 18.06 -4.30 -4.80
C LEU A 207 19.60 -4.29 -4.69
N ILE A 208 20.31 -4.81 -5.69
CA ILE A 208 21.79 -4.72 -5.77
C ILE A 208 22.22 -3.25 -5.79
N ILE A 209 21.55 -2.39 -6.58
CA ILE A 209 21.85 -0.95 -6.64
C ILE A 209 21.64 -0.31 -5.26
N LYS A 210 20.50 -0.59 -4.61
CA LYS A 210 20.18 -0.08 -3.27
C LYS A 210 21.19 -0.54 -2.20
N LEU A 211 21.64 -1.79 -2.25
CA LEU A 211 22.66 -2.34 -1.34
C LEU A 211 24.03 -1.69 -1.56
N LYS A 212 24.49 -1.56 -2.82
CA LYS A 212 25.78 -0.95 -3.17
C LYS A 212 25.84 0.53 -2.82
N ASN A 213 24.75 1.26 -3.02
CA ASN A 213 24.65 2.68 -2.70
C ASN A 213 24.38 2.97 -1.21
N GLY A 214 24.26 1.93 -0.37
CA GLY A 214 23.96 2.12 1.06
C GLY A 214 22.61 2.78 1.31
N LEU A 215 21.64 2.57 0.41
CA LEU A 215 20.26 3.08 0.53
C LEU A 215 19.39 2.19 1.44
N LEU A 216 19.90 1.01 1.79
CA LEU A 216 19.34 0.12 2.80
C LEU A 216 20.11 0.32 4.10
N GLU A 217 19.67 1.29 4.89
CA GLU A 217 20.21 1.51 6.23
C GLU A 217 19.12 1.37 7.26
N THR A 218 19.40 0.56 8.28
CA THR A 218 18.77 0.63 9.59
C THR A 218 18.83 2.07 10.10
N ASN A 219 17.73 2.55 10.69
CA ASN A 219 17.51 3.91 11.19
C ASN A 219 18.77 4.50 11.88
N ASN A 220 19.63 5.14 11.09
CA ASN A 220 20.72 5.96 11.59
C ASN A 220 20.08 7.28 12.02
N ARG A 221 20.31 7.68 13.27
CA ARG A 221 19.72 8.89 13.88
C ARG A 221 19.93 10.15 13.01
N SER A 222 21.03 10.22 12.27
CA SER A 222 21.33 11.30 11.31
C SER A 222 20.48 11.25 10.03
N LYS A 223 20.17 10.06 9.51
CA LYS A 223 19.26 9.89 8.36
C LYS A 223 17.79 10.01 8.76
N GLY A 224 17.43 9.68 10.01
CA GLY A 224 16.10 9.96 10.55
C GLY A 224 15.83 11.46 10.67
N GLN A 225 16.82 12.24 11.09
CA GLN A 225 16.72 13.70 11.06
C GLN A 225 16.62 14.24 9.63
N LEU A 226 17.39 13.70 8.69
CA LEU A 226 17.29 14.09 7.28
C LEU A 226 15.91 13.73 6.69
N LEU A 227 15.37 12.55 7.02
CA LEU A 227 14.05 12.12 6.58
C LEU A 227 12.96 13.00 7.17
N GLY A 228 13.00 13.28 8.48
CA GLY A 228 12.06 14.20 9.11
C GLY A 228 12.21 15.65 8.62
N ASN A 229 13.38 16.06 8.14
CA ASN A 229 13.54 17.35 7.45
C ASN A 229 12.87 17.31 6.06
N LYS A 230 13.04 16.21 5.32
CA LYS A 230 12.42 16.04 4.00
C LYS A 230 10.91 15.86 4.08
N GLU A 231 10.40 15.17 5.09
CA GLU A 231 8.96 15.05 5.38
C GLU A 231 8.35 16.42 5.68
N ARG A 232 9.03 17.25 6.49
CA ARG A 232 8.60 18.65 6.70
C ARG A 232 8.64 19.49 5.44
N GLU A 233 9.69 19.35 4.63
CA GLU A 233 9.79 20.06 3.34
C GLU A 233 8.68 19.61 2.37
N ILE A 234 8.30 18.33 2.38
CA ILE A 234 7.15 17.82 1.61
C ILE A 234 5.86 18.42 2.14
N GLU A 235 5.63 18.42 3.46
CA GLU A 235 4.45 19.02 4.07
C GLU A 235 4.36 20.53 3.77
N GLU A 236 5.48 21.25 3.79
CA GLU A 236 5.56 22.66 3.38
C GLU A 236 5.18 22.83 1.91
N PHE A 237 5.71 22.01 1.00
CA PHE A 237 5.35 22.05 -0.42
C PHE A 237 3.90 21.64 -0.69
N GLU A 238 3.36 20.66 0.03
CA GLU A 238 1.95 20.25 -0.07
C GLU A 238 1.03 21.40 0.39
N ASN A 239 1.38 22.08 1.48
CA ASN A 239 0.66 23.26 1.98
C ASN A 239 0.77 24.47 1.04
N GLU A 240 1.89 24.62 0.33
CA GLU A 240 2.06 25.63 -0.70
C GLU A 240 1.24 25.29 -1.95
N LEU A 241 1.24 24.03 -2.36
CA LEU A 241 0.48 23.55 -3.51
C LEU A 241 -1.03 23.68 -3.28
N GLN A 242 -1.52 23.32 -2.09
CA GLN A 242 -2.93 23.53 -1.71
C GLN A 242 -3.31 25.02 -1.61
N TYR A 243 -2.34 25.90 -1.34
CA TYR A 243 -2.57 27.33 -1.41
C TYR A 243 -2.67 27.84 -2.84
N LEU A 244 -1.78 27.37 -3.73
CA LEU A 244 -1.72 27.79 -5.13
C LEU A 244 -2.84 27.20 -5.99
N ASP A 245 -3.24 25.95 -5.74
CA ASP A 245 -4.35 25.25 -6.42
C ASP A 245 -5.23 24.55 -5.37
N PRO A 246 -6.15 25.29 -4.74
CA PRO A 246 -7.04 24.71 -3.75
C PRO A 246 -7.90 23.58 -4.35
N PRO A 247 -8.20 22.51 -3.58
CA PRO A 247 -9.12 21.47 -4.01
C PRO A 247 -10.54 22.03 -4.17
N ILE A 248 -11.35 21.47 -5.06
CA ILE A 248 -12.68 22.04 -5.41
C ILE A 248 -13.63 22.05 -4.20
N GLU A 249 -13.41 21.13 -3.26
CA GLU A 249 -14.15 21.00 -2.00
C GLU A 249 -13.99 22.21 -1.07
N ASP A 250 -12.88 22.98 -1.23
CA ASP A 250 -12.63 24.20 -0.47
C ASP A 250 -13.34 25.43 -1.08
N TYR A 251 -13.95 25.31 -2.27
CA TYR A 251 -14.57 26.44 -2.97
C TYR A 251 -16.01 26.65 -2.51
N THR A 252 -16.36 27.92 -2.34
CA THR A 252 -17.74 28.37 -2.22
C THR A 252 -18.42 28.29 -3.58
N CYS A 253 -19.56 27.60 -3.65
CA CYS A 253 -20.33 27.40 -4.87
C CYS A 253 -21.51 28.38 -4.96
N VAL A 254 -21.59 29.10 -6.08
CA VAL A 254 -22.64 30.05 -6.43
C VAL A 254 -23.40 29.52 -7.64
N HIS A 255 -24.71 29.31 -7.51
CA HIS A 255 -25.57 28.66 -8.50
C HIS A 255 -26.06 29.66 -9.55
N ILE A 256 -25.11 30.19 -10.31
CA ILE A 256 -25.37 31.04 -11.46
C ILE A 256 -24.35 30.76 -12.55
N HIS A 257 -24.80 30.77 -13.81
CA HIS A 257 -23.89 30.66 -14.95
C HIS A 257 -22.99 31.91 -15.05
N PRO A 258 -21.70 31.73 -15.37
CA PRO A 258 -20.77 32.85 -15.52
C PRO A 258 -21.22 33.79 -16.66
N PHE A 259 -21.04 35.10 -16.48
CA PHE A 259 -21.46 36.09 -17.47
C PHE A 259 -20.28 36.63 -18.25
N SER A 260 -20.30 36.45 -19.57
CA SER A 260 -19.38 37.11 -20.50
C SER A 260 -20.17 37.66 -21.67
N TYR A 261 -20.00 38.95 -21.91
CA TYR A 261 -20.40 39.57 -23.16
C TYR A 261 -19.32 40.59 -23.50
N ASN A 262 -18.88 40.61 -24.76
CA ASN A 262 -17.72 41.39 -25.22
C ASN A 262 -17.82 42.90 -24.97
N TYR A 263 -18.99 43.39 -24.57
CA TYR A 263 -19.22 44.78 -24.17
C TYR A 263 -20.24 44.82 -23.03
N MET A 264 -19.79 44.72 -21.77
CA MET A 264 -20.63 44.95 -20.57
C MET A 264 -21.30 46.32 -20.57
N THR A 265 -20.68 47.25 -21.28
CA THR A 265 -21.11 48.63 -21.45
C THR A 265 -21.48 48.94 -22.89
N GLU A 266 -22.26 49.98 -23.07
CA GLU A 266 -22.60 50.59 -24.35
C GLU A 266 -22.56 52.11 -24.22
N ILE A 267 -22.51 52.82 -25.36
CA ILE A 267 -22.61 54.27 -25.38
C ILE A 267 -24.10 54.61 -25.27
N GLY A 268 -24.48 55.15 -24.11
CA GLY A 268 -25.77 55.79 -23.88
C GLY A 268 -25.63 57.31 -23.88
N GLU A 269 -26.69 57.99 -23.47
CA GLU A 269 -26.76 59.44 -23.39
C GLU A 269 -27.00 59.85 -21.93
N ASP A 270 -26.25 60.83 -21.43
CA ASP A 270 -26.53 61.42 -20.12
C ASP A 270 -27.81 62.26 -20.21
N TRP A 271 -28.83 61.89 -19.44
CA TRP A 271 -30.13 62.54 -19.49
C TRP A 271 -30.12 64.01 -19.01
N THR A 272 -29.03 64.47 -18.38
CA THR A 272 -28.87 65.85 -17.91
C THR A 272 -28.09 66.72 -18.89
N THR A 273 -27.11 66.17 -19.60
CA THR A 273 -26.22 66.95 -20.49
C THR A 273 -26.40 66.64 -21.98
N GLY A 274 -27.06 65.53 -22.33
CA GLY A 274 -27.17 65.03 -23.71
C GLY A 274 -25.85 64.47 -24.26
N GLU A 275 -24.81 64.36 -23.42
CA GLU A 275 -23.49 63.92 -23.84
C GLU A 275 -23.39 62.38 -23.84
N PRO A 276 -22.59 61.79 -24.75
CA PRO A 276 -22.32 60.36 -24.74
C PRO A 276 -21.72 59.90 -23.42
N LYS A 277 -22.34 58.88 -22.80
CA LYS A 277 -21.91 58.29 -21.53
C LYS A 277 -21.82 56.79 -21.63
N ILE A 278 -20.79 56.21 -21.04
CA ILE A 278 -20.66 54.75 -20.94
C ILE A 278 -21.68 54.25 -19.91
N VAL A 279 -22.63 53.42 -20.34
CA VAL A 279 -23.67 52.83 -19.50
C VAL A 279 -23.64 51.31 -19.56
N ASN A 280 -24.06 50.64 -18.49
CA ASN A 280 -24.15 49.17 -18.46
C ASN A 280 -25.28 48.70 -19.37
N ARG A 281 -25.02 47.65 -20.17
CA ARG A 281 -26.05 46.98 -20.97
C ARG A 281 -27.08 46.28 -20.07
N GLU A 282 -28.29 46.12 -20.59
CA GLU A 282 -29.39 45.46 -19.87
C GLU A 282 -29.06 44.02 -19.47
N ALA A 283 -28.30 43.29 -20.31
CA ALA A 283 -27.87 41.93 -19.99
C ALA A 283 -26.97 41.87 -18.74
N TYR A 284 -26.05 42.84 -18.58
CA TYR A 284 -25.21 42.94 -17.38
C TYR A 284 -26.06 43.33 -16.17
N LYS A 285 -26.91 44.35 -16.29
CA LYS A 285 -27.83 44.76 -15.21
C LYS A 285 -28.72 43.61 -14.73
N LYS A 286 -29.25 42.81 -15.67
CA LYS A 286 -30.02 41.60 -15.36
C LYS A 286 -29.18 40.60 -14.56
N TRP A 287 -27.97 40.31 -15.02
CA TRP A 287 -27.08 39.41 -14.29
C TRP A 287 -26.74 39.93 -12.88
N GLN A 288 -26.43 41.22 -12.72
CA GLN A 288 -26.16 41.85 -11.42
C GLN A 288 -27.37 41.77 -10.46
N ARG A 289 -28.58 41.87 -10.99
CA ARG A 289 -29.84 41.74 -10.23
C ARG A 289 -30.10 40.29 -9.82
N ASP A 290 -29.85 39.37 -10.73
CA ASP A 290 -30.17 37.95 -10.55
C ASP A 290 -29.02 37.19 -9.81
N PHE A 291 -27.88 37.86 -9.55
CA PHE A 291 -26.73 37.29 -8.84
C PHE A 291 -27.08 36.90 -7.38
N PRO A 292 -26.90 35.62 -6.98
CA PRO A 292 -27.37 35.12 -5.70
C PRO A 292 -26.39 35.44 -4.56
N ARG A 293 -26.33 36.72 -4.14
CA ARG A 293 -25.42 37.21 -3.08
C ARG A 293 -25.54 36.47 -1.73
N HIS A 294 -26.67 35.82 -1.48
CA HIS A 294 -26.90 35.05 -0.27
C HIS A 294 -26.12 33.72 -0.22
N GLU A 295 -25.60 33.26 -1.36
CA GLU A 295 -24.76 32.06 -1.48
C GLU A 295 -23.26 32.36 -1.31
N LEU A 296 -22.89 33.64 -1.21
CA LEU A 296 -21.52 34.03 -0.91
C LEU A 296 -21.15 33.63 0.52
N ASP A 297 -19.90 33.21 0.70
CA ASP A 297 -19.36 32.91 2.02
C ASP A 297 -19.35 34.13 2.92
N LYS A 298 -19.49 33.87 4.22
CA LYS A 298 -19.38 34.90 5.26
C LYS A 298 -17.93 35.11 5.67
N GLU A 299 -17.07 34.11 5.45
CA GLU A 299 -15.64 34.17 5.77
C GLU A 299 -14.94 35.30 5.01
N GLY A 300 -15.40 35.62 3.79
CA GLY A 300 -14.91 36.79 3.06
C GLY A 300 -15.10 38.11 3.79
N LEU A 301 -16.15 38.26 4.60
CA LEU A 301 -16.39 39.48 5.38
C LEU A 301 -15.36 39.69 6.51
N GLU A 302 -14.63 38.65 6.89
CA GLU A 302 -13.66 38.68 7.99
C GLU A 302 -12.23 39.01 7.53
N LEU A 303 -12.01 39.14 6.21
CA LEU A 303 -10.69 39.44 5.64
C LEU A 303 -10.30 40.92 5.78
N ASP A 304 -9.00 41.19 5.88
CA ASP A 304 -8.45 42.54 5.88
C ASP A 304 -8.13 42.98 4.44
N TYR A 305 -9.07 43.67 3.82
CA TYR A 305 -8.95 44.18 2.46
C TYR A 305 -8.01 45.38 2.32
N ASN A 306 -7.38 45.87 3.39
CA ASN A 306 -6.25 46.79 3.26
C ASN A 306 -4.96 46.06 2.85
N LYS A 307 -4.94 44.74 3.01
CA LYS A 307 -3.89 43.84 2.51
C LYS A 307 -4.35 43.19 1.21
N LYS A 308 -3.40 42.70 0.42
CA LYS A 308 -3.71 41.96 -0.82
C LYS A 308 -4.59 40.76 -0.48
N THR A 309 -5.70 40.61 -1.20
CA THR A 309 -6.59 39.46 -1.11
C THR A 309 -6.58 38.73 -2.44
N TYR A 310 -6.44 37.42 -2.40
CA TYR A 310 -6.34 36.57 -3.57
C TYR A 310 -7.65 35.84 -3.84
N LEU A 311 -7.99 35.72 -5.13
CA LEU A 311 -9.18 35.08 -5.64
C LEU A 311 -8.79 33.94 -6.60
N TRP A 312 -9.33 32.75 -6.36
CA TRP A 312 -9.32 31.67 -7.35
C TRP A 312 -10.74 31.42 -7.83
N LEU A 313 -10.87 31.20 -9.13
CA LEU A 313 -12.15 30.99 -9.80
C LEU A 313 -12.15 29.68 -10.56
N LYS A 314 -13.23 28.93 -10.41
CA LYS A 314 -13.59 27.83 -11.30
C LYS A 314 -15.04 28.00 -11.71
N TYR A 315 -15.42 27.56 -12.90
CA TYR A 315 -16.80 27.75 -13.35
C TYR A 315 -17.27 26.67 -14.32
N ASP A 316 -18.55 26.34 -14.20
CA ASP A 316 -19.28 25.46 -15.08
C ASP A 316 -19.99 26.31 -16.13
N CYS A 317 -19.62 26.16 -17.40
CA CYS A 317 -20.08 27.05 -18.45
C CYS A 317 -20.51 26.32 -19.73
N LEU A 318 -21.15 27.03 -20.66
CA LEU A 318 -21.48 26.44 -21.95
C LEU A 318 -20.18 26.34 -22.78
N PRO A 319 -20.03 25.38 -23.71
CA PRO A 319 -18.84 25.27 -24.56
C PRO A 319 -18.50 26.54 -25.36
N LYS A 320 -19.52 27.35 -25.68
CA LYS A 320 -19.40 28.61 -26.41
C LYS A 320 -19.12 29.83 -25.53
N PHE A 321 -18.99 29.63 -24.22
CA PHE A 321 -18.77 30.71 -23.26
C PHE A 321 -17.35 31.26 -23.41
N ASP A 322 -17.23 32.58 -23.58
CA ASP A 322 -15.93 33.24 -23.56
C ASP A 322 -15.49 33.41 -22.11
N ALA A 323 -14.53 32.60 -21.71
CA ALA A 323 -13.91 32.52 -20.38
C ALA A 323 -12.96 33.69 -20.05
N GLY A 324 -12.99 34.78 -20.82
CA GLY A 324 -12.03 35.89 -20.71
C GLY A 324 -12.27 36.90 -19.58
N ASP A 325 -11.41 37.94 -19.56
CA ASP A 325 -11.29 39.00 -18.55
C ASP A 325 -12.61 39.68 -18.15
N ASN A 326 -13.58 39.73 -19.07
CA ASN A 326 -14.89 40.30 -18.82
C ASN A 326 -15.60 39.55 -17.68
N PHE A 327 -15.67 38.22 -17.72
CA PHE A 327 -16.34 37.46 -16.66
C PHE A 327 -15.68 37.69 -15.30
N ILE A 328 -14.35 37.60 -15.26
CA ILE A 328 -13.56 37.84 -14.04
C ILE A 328 -13.90 39.20 -13.44
N LYS A 329 -13.99 40.24 -14.28
CA LYS A 329 -14.35 41.59 -13.84
C LYS A 329 -15.77 41.67 -13.28
N ALA A 330 -16.76 41.10 -13.95
CA ALA A 330 -18.14 41.07 -13.47
C ALA A 330 -18.23 40.40 -12.10
N PHE A 331 -17.58 39.24 -11.94
CA PHE A 331 -17.60 38.51 -10.68
C PHE A 331 -16.91 39.27 -9.55
N LYS A 332 -15.74 39.87 -9.82
CA LYS A 332 -15.05 40.75 -8.88
C LYS A 332 -15.93 41.92 -8.44
N ASP A 333 -16.65 42.56 -9.36
CA ASP A 333 -17.54 43.68 -9.02
C ASP A 333 -18.67 43.23 -8.07
N GLU A 334 -19.16 41.99 -8.20
CA GLU A 334 -20.17 41.44 -7.29
C GLU A 334 -19.61 41.12 -5.91
N LEU A 335 -18.43 40.52 -5.83
CA LEU A 335 -17.75 40.30 -4.54
C LEU A 335 -17.45 41.62 -3.84
N ALA A 336 -16.93 42.60 -4.57
CA ALA A 336 -16.64 43.93 -4.06
C ALA A 336 -17.90 44.61 -3.48
N ARG A 337 -19.04 44.50 -4.18
CA ARG A 337 -20.32 45.01 -3.71
C ARG A 337 -20.88 44.23 -2.52
N ALA A 338 -20.72 42.91 -2.49
CA ALA A 338 -21.22 42.07 -1.41
C ALA A 338 -20.43 42.26 -0.10
N TYR A 339 -19.10 42.38 -0.19
CA TYR A 339 -18.23 42.57 0.97
C TYR A 339 -17.97 44.04 1.32
N ASN A 340 -18.48 44.97 0.51
CA ASN A 340 -18.29 46.42 0.67
C ASN A 340 -16.80 46.84 0.65
N VAL A 341 -16.09 46.42 -0.39
CA VAL A 341 -14.64 46.62 -0.57
C VAL A 341 -14.31 47.16 -1.96
N ASP A 342 -13.12 47.74 -2.14
CA ASP A 342 -12.61 48.15 -3.46
C ASP A 342 -12.17 46.90 -4.25
N ASP A 343 -12.62 46.79 -5.51
CA ASP A 343 -12.34 45.65 -6.40
C ASP A 343 -10.84 45.53 -6.73
N LYS A 344 -10.07 46.61 -6.56
CA LYS A 344 -8.60 46.61 -6.69
C LYS A 344 -7.90 45.78 -5.63
N ASN A 345 -8.52 45.60 -4.47
CA ASN A 345 -7.94 44.85 -3.36
C ASN A 345 -8.12 43.33 -3.52
N ILE A 346 -8.92 42.91 -4.52
CA ILE A 346 -9.13 41.51 -4.88
C ILE A 346 -8.30 41.19 -6.14
N MET A 347 -7.25 40.39 -5.98
CA MET A 347 -6.34 39.99 -7.06
C MET A 347 -6.67 38.58 -7.52
N LEU A 348 -6.87 38.39 -8.83
CA LEU A 348 -7.07 37.06 -9.40
C LEU A 348 -5.74 36.30 -9.40
N MET A 349 -5.72 35.12 -8.80
CA MET A 349 -4.59 34.18 -8.85
C MET A 349 -4.75 33.20 -10.00
N ARG A 350 -5.95 32.64 -10.17
CA ARG A 350 -6.24 31.62 -11.17
C ARG A 350 -7.70 31.63 -11.58
N SER A 351 -7.97 31.36 -12.84
CA SER A 351 -9.32 31.08 -13.33
C SER A 351 -9.31 29.93 -14.32
N ASP A 352 -10.13 28.90 -14.11
CA ASP A 352 -10.24 27.76 -15.01
C ASP A 352 -11.70 27.37 -15.26
N VAL A 353 -11.96 26.76 -16.42
CA VAL A 353 -13.20 26.03 -16.65
C VAL A 353 -13.16 24.75 -15.82
N ASN A 354 -14.20 24.50 -15.03
CA ASN A 354 -14.35 23.26 -14.27
C ASN A 354 -15.05 22.19 -15.12
N GLU A 355 -16.25 22.50 -15.61
CA GLU A 355 -17.02 21.59 -16.47
C GLU A 355 -17.77 22.36 -17.57
N PHE A 356 -18.03 21.69 -18.70
CA PHE A 356 -18.94 22.20 -19.71
C PHE A 356 -20.36 21.66 -19.50
N VAL A 357 -21.33 22.57 -19.38
CA VAL A 357 -22.75 22.26 -19.15
C VAL A 357 -23.60 22.44 -20.40
N ASN A 358 -24.84 21.92 -20.34
CA ASN A 358 -25.78 21.93 -21.46
C ASN A 358 -26.71 23.15 -21.48
N SER A 359 -26.88 23.85 -20.34
CA SER A 359 -27.79 24.98 -20.23
C SER A 359 -27.24 26.09 -19.31
N TYR A 360 -27.81 27.29 -19.42
CA TYR A 360 -27.49 28.41 -18.52
C TYR A 360 -27.98 28.18 -17.08
N SER A 361 -28.98 27.33 -16.85
CA SER A 361 -29.44 27.01 -15.48
C SER A 361 -28.52 26.04 -14.75
N ASP A 362 -27.71 25.28 -15.49
CA ASP A 362 -26.78 24.31 -14.92
C ASP A 362 -25.42 24.93 -14.58
N GLY A 363 -25.18 26.18 -15.01
CA GLY A 363 -23.91 26.86 -14.79
C GLY A 363 -23.73 27.25 -13.33
N LYS A 364 -22.48 27.17 -12.88
CA LYS A 364 -22.07 27.45 -11.51
C LYS A 364 -20.75 28.20 -11.51
N ILE A 365 -20.54 29.00 -10.48
CA ILE A 365 -19.26 29.65 -10.20
C ILE A 365 -18.77 29.14 -8.86
N TYR A 366 -17.56 28.63 -8.85
CA TYR A 366 -16.84 28.24 -7.64
C TYR A 366 -15.78 29.29 -7.40
N TYR A 367 -15.70 29.79 -6.18
CA TYR A 367 -14.64 30.72 -5.82
C TYR A 367 -14.07 30.44 -4.43
N ILE A 368 -12.86 30.91 -4.21
CA ILE A 368 -12.25 31.00 -2.89
C ILE A 368 -11.50 32.32 -2.80
N ILE A 369 -11.62 32.99 -1.65
CA ILE A 369 -10.86 34.18 -1.34
C ILE A 369 -10.01 33.96 -0.09
N ARG A 370 -8.75 34.38 -0.16
CA ARG A 370 -7.79 34.23 0.96
C ARG A 370 -6.95 35.49 1.09
N GLN A 371 -6.60 35.84 2.33
CA GLN A 371 -5.59 36.87 2.57
C GLN A 371 -4.26 36.44 1.94
N ALA A 372 -3.55 37.36 1.28
CA ALA A 372 -2.17 37.12 0.90
C ALA A 372 -1.37 36.76 2.15
N ARG A 373 -0.64 35.63 2.09
CA ARG A 373 0.38 35.32 3.09
C ARG A 373 1.37 36.49 3.14
N GLU A 374 1.63 37.03 4.32
CA GLU A 374 2.76 37.95 4.50
C GLU A 374 4.01 37.21 4.02
N ASP A 375 4.82 37.87 3.18
CA ASP A 375 6.00 37.27 2.57
C ASP A 375 6.81 36.52 3.65
N CYS A 376 6.98 35.21 3.45
CA CYS A 376 7.82 34.36 4.30
C CYS A 376 9.28 34.82 4.31
#